data_AF-A0A2V6S8R7-F1
#
_entry.id   AF-A0A2V6S8R7-F1
#
_cell.length_a   1.000
_cell.length_b   1.000
_cell.length_c   1.000
_cell.angle_alpha   90.00
_cell.angle_beta   90.00
_cell.angle_gamma   90.00
#
_symmetry.space_group_name_H-M   'P 1'
#
loop_
_entity.id
_entity.type
_entity.pdbx_description
1 polymer ?
#
loop_
_entity_poly.entity_id
_entity_poly.type
_entity_poly.pdbx_seq_one_letter_code
_entity_poly.pdbx_strand_id
1 'polypeptide(L)'
;MTRTLRKLVFVEPKSTHLHIYSRVCIPRLGSVLLATIMRAKGYDVRVYIEDIHPVDMNEVLSADLVAISAITSTAPQSYRLADQVRAAGAIAVIGGTHTSFLPDEGLEHADFVVRGEGEFAFQELVEAIQGGAGFEKIQNLSYLVGGRAVHNPERPKIPNLDVNPIPDYHLIAGWKPGGVVSIATSRGCPFSCTFCSVPGMYGHAFRTHSVARVLEELGVHKGNAYTFFADDIFTANKKRVKELLHGMIARDLTPMWGAQVRTETVDDPELLQLMRDSNCFNVYVGFESINPRTLKLFNKKQDLGKIERSIERFHAYGISIHGMFVVGSDEDDLETIDATADFALKHDIDSIQFMILTPIPGSPDYDTIYAQGEKYVISRNWQFYDGHHVVHQPRRISPYELQMGAIKAMEKFYSWRGIAQKLLKRDLYYVTIRYWGKKMIRQWWKDAENRAHVEWLRAQLYADAAELGHGGVRTVALPALLLQDSLGRLLERFLAELGVKVVPLAEAALEGSKRARETFDCLITPIVKRAAQEREEFHARLATVTAALQTQWEKLPRVSFPLVDGQGPVFEPFAKIGLLVTQNLDR
;
A
#
# COMPACT_ATOMS: atom_id res chain seq x y z
N MET A 1 -30.83 12.93 23.51
CA MET A 1 -30.71 11.55 24.03
C MET A 1 -29.81 11.62 25.25
N THR A 2 -30.36 11.55 26.46
CA THR A 2 -29.57 11.65 27.70
C THR A 2 -29.18 10.23 28.13
N ARG A 3 -27.89 9.92 28.18
CA ARG A 3 -27.36 8.63 28.66
C ARG A 3 -26.25 8.87 29.67
N THR A 4 -26.32 8.21 30.82
CA THR A 4 -25.21 8.21 31.79
C THR A 4 -24.10 7.31 31.26
N LEU A 5 -22.92 7.88 31.01
CA LEU A 5 -21.75 7.14 30.56
C LEU A 5 -20.81 6.92 31.73
N ARG A 6 -20.42 5.66 31.99
CA ARG A 6 -19.42 5.32 33.01
C ARG A 6 -18.30 4.48 32.42
N LYS A 7 -18.64 3.48 31.60
CA LYS A 7 -17.72 2.54 30.99
C LYS A 7 -17.56 2.81 29.50
N LEU A 8 -16.33 3.15 29.10
CA LEU A 8 -15.95 3.40 27.70
C LEU A 8 -14.94 2.35 27.26
N VAL A 9 -15.23 1.63 26.18
CA VAL A 9 -14.31 0.65 25.62
C VAL A 9 -13.77 1.13 24.29
N PHE A 10 -12.46 1.08 24.11
CA PHE A 10 -11.80 1.42 22.85
C PHE A 10 -11.38 0.13 22.16
N VAL A 11 -11.68 -0.01 20.87
CA VAL A 11 -11.36 -1.22 20.12
C VAL A 11 -10.63 -0.88 18.83
N GLU A 12 -9.56 -1.63 18.60
CA GLU A 12 -8.74 -1.65 17.42
C GLU A 12 -8.86 -3.02 16.75
N PRO A 13 -9.79 -3.18 15.80
CA PRO A 13 -9.95 -4.43 15.06
C PRO A 13 -8.69 -4.76 14.25
N LYS A 14 -8.41 -6.06 14.09
CA LYS A 14 -7.35 -6.56 13.20
C LYS A 14 -7.88 -6.86 11.79
N SER A 15 -6.97 -7.08 10.85
CA SER A 15 -7.29 -7.56 9.50
C SER A 15 -7.71 -9.04 9.49
N THR A 16 -8.53 -9.45 8.53
CA THR A 16 -9.03 -10.85 8.43
C THR A 16 -8.03 -11.83 7.84
N HIS A 17 -7.10 -11.35 7.01
CA HIS A 17 -6.12 -12.17 6.32
C HIS A 17 -4.69 -11.74 6.64
N LEU A 18 -3.76 -12.59 6.23
CA LEU A 18 -2.34 -12.35 6.45
C LEU A 18 -1.75 -11.30 5.49
N HIS A 19 -1.23 -10.22 6.06
CA HIS A 19 -0.34 -9.24 5.42
C HIS A 19 0.78 -8.80 6.37
N ILE A 20 1.74 -7.96 5.95
CA ILE A 20 2.92 -7.66 6.79
C ILE A 20 2.56 -7.03 8.14
N TYR A 21 1.61 -6.10 8.15
CA TYR A 21 1.20 -5.39 9.36
C TYR A 21 0.40 -6.26 10.34
N SER A 22 -0.30 -7.29 9.85
CA SER A 22 -1.00 -8.26 10.74
C SER A 22 -0.06 -9.13 11.61
N ARG A 23 1.26 -9.04 11.39
CA ARG A 23 2.27 -9.80 12.14
C ARG A 23 3.18 -8.94 13.01
N VAL A 24 3.27 -7.65 12.71
CA VAL A 24 4.07 -6.69 13.46
C VAL A 24 3.12 -5.85 14.29
N CYS A 25 2.93 -6.22 15.55
CA CYS A 25 2.02 -5.50 16.41
C CYS A 25 2.69 -4.27 17.01
N ILE A 26 2.28 -3.09 16.55
CA ILE A 26 2.60 -1.80 17.16
C ILE A 26 1.26 -1.12 17.47
N PRO A 27 0.93 -0.84 18.74
CA PRO A 27 -0.28 -0.12 19.11
C PRO A 27 -0.48 1.17 18.31
N ARG A 28 -1.68 1.38 17.75
CA ARG A 28 -2.03 2.69 17.19
C ARG A 28 -2.28 3.65 18.36
N LEU A 29 -1.60 4.78 18.36
CA LEU A 29 -1.60 5.67 19.53
C LEU A 29 -2.93 6.39 19.77
N GLY A 30 -3.78 6.51 18.74
CA GLY A 30 -5.04 7.24 18.84
C GLY A 30 -5.96 6.70 19.94
N SER A 31 -6.24 5.39 19.94
CA SER A 31 -7.17 4.79 20.89
C SER A 31 -6.63 4.84 22.32
N VAL A 32 -5.33 4.60 22.50
CA VAL A 32 -4.66 4.66 23.81
C VAL A 32 -4.67 6.09 24.36
N LEU A 33 -4.39 7.08 23.51
CA LEU A 33 -4.41 8.50 23.88
C LEU A 33 -5.80 8.95 24.32
N LEU A 34 -6.84 8.65 23.52
CA LEU A 34 -8.21 9.01 23.87
C LEU A 34 -8.66 8.31 25.16
N ALA A 35 -8.33 7.02 25.33
CA ALA A 35 -8.61 6.30 26.56
C ALA A 35 -7.93 6.94 27.77
N THR A 36 -6.67 7.37 27.62
CA THR A 36 -5.91 8.06 28.69
C THR A 36 -6.58 9.36 29.10
N ILE A 37 -7.00 10.18 28.13
CA ILE A 37 -7.73 11.43 28.36
C ILE A 37 -9.03 11.15 29.13
N MET A 38 -9.78 10.13 28.73
CA MET A 38 -11.03 9.78 29.40
C MET A 38 -10.81 9.18 30.79
N ARG A 39 -9.75 8.38 31.00
CA ARG A 39 -9.38 7.89 32.34
C ARG A 39 -9.11 9.06 33.29
N ALA A 40 -8.39 10.09 32.83
CA ALA A 40 -8.10 11.28 33.62
C ALA A 40 -9.37 12.08 33.99
N LYS A 41 -10.44 11.97 33.19
CA LYS A 41 -11.77 12.54 33.50
C LYS A 41 -12.63 11.66 34.42
N GLY A 42 -12.12 10.51 34.87
CA GLY A 42 -12.80 9.63 35.84
C GLY A 42 -13.69 8.54 35.24
N TYR A 43 -13.60 8.27 33.93
CA TYR A 43 -14.33 7.16 33.31
C TYR A 43 -13.63 5.82 33.57
N ASP A 44 -14.41 4.75 33.62
CA ASP A 44 -13.86 3.41 33.52
C ASP A 44 -13.53 3.10 32.06
N VAL A 45 -12.26 2.87 31.75
CA VAL A 45 -11.79 2.69 30.38
C VAL A 45 -10.99 1.41 30.21
N ARG A 46 -11.16 0.80 29.04
CA ARG A 46 -10.37 -0.34 28.57
C ARG A 46 -10.04 -0.17 27.09
N VAL A 47 -8.84 -0.56 26.69
CA VAL A 47 -8.43 -0.61 25.28
C VAL A 47 -8.21 -2.06 24.86
N TYR A 48 -8.85 -2.48 23.78
CA TYR A 48 -8.59 -3.75 23.10
C TYR A 48 -7.91 -3.48 21.77
N ILE A 49 -6.67 -3.96 21.65
CA ILE A 49 -5.95 -4.02 20.39
C ILE A 49 -5.91 -5.48 19.99
N GLU A 50 -6.67 -5.85 18.96
CA GLU A 50 -6.94 -7.27 18.68
C GLU A 50 -5.68 -8.04 18.27
N ASP A 51 -4.67 -7.35 17.72
CA ASP A 51 -3.35 -7.92 17.43
C ASP A 51 -2.51 -8.23 18.70
N ILE A 52 -2.84 -7.62 19.86
CA ILE A 52 -2.20 -7.88 21.16
C ILE A 52 -2.98 -8.91 21.96
N HIS A 53 -4.29 -8.70 22.06
CA HIS A 53 -5.15 -9.50 22.92
C HIS A 53 -6.54 -9.66 22.28
N PRO A 54 -7.12 -10.87 22.29
CA PRO A 54 -8.48 -11.07 21.81
C PRO A 54 -9.48 -10.11 22.47
N VAL A 55 -10.43 -9.62 21.70
CA VAL A 55 -11.49 -8.75 22.19
C VAL A 55 -12.46 -9.56 23.07
N ASP A 56 -12.69 -9.11 24.31
CA ASP A 56 -13.77 -9.64 25.13
C ASP A 56 -15.09 -9.02 24.69
N MET A 57 -15.85 -9.75 23.88
CA MET A 57 -17.12 -9.27 23.35
C MET A 57 -18.19 -9.05 24.43
N ASN A 58 -18.13 -9.76 25.57
CA ASN A 58 -19.10 -9.51 26.64
C ASN A 58 -18.84 -8.14 27.28
N GLU A 59 -17.57 -7.80 27.50
CA GLU A 59 -17.19 -6.48 28.01
C GLU A 59 -17.51 -5.37 27.01
N VAL A 60 -17.25 -5.58 25.72
CA VAL A 60 -17.54 -4.60 24.66
C VAL A 60 -19.04 -4.35 24.54
N LEU A 61 -19.85 -5.39 24.44
CA LEU A 61 -21.30 -5.27 24.21
C LEU A 61 -22.06 -4.79 25.46
N SER A 62 -21.46 -4.88 26.65
CA SER A 62 -22.03 -4.35 27.90
C SER A 62 -21.53 -2.95 28.28
N ALA A 63 -20.66 -2.34 27.47
CA ALA A 63 -20.19 -0.98 27.71
C ALA A 63 -21.27 0.07 27.40
N ASP A 64 -21.13 1.28 27.97
CA ASP A 64 -22.07 2.37 27.67
C ASP A 64 -21.78 2.99 26.29
N LEU A 65 -20.49 3.03 25.92
CA LEU A 65 -19.99 3.53 24.66
C LEU A 65 -18.76 2.73 24.22
N VAL A 66 -18.71 2.39 22.94
CA VAL A 66 -17.58 1.73 22.29
C VAL A 66 -17.01 2.63 21.20
N ALA A 67 -15.75 3.02 21.35
CA ALA A 67 -15.00 3.80 20.39
C ALA A 67 -14.12 2.89 19.52
N ILE A 68 -14.34 2.88 18.21
CA ILE A 68 -13.73 1.94 17.27
C ILE A 68 -12.79 2.70 16.33
N SER A 69 -11.54 2.26 16.24
CA SER A 69 -10.54 2.85 15.33
C SER A 69 -10.49 2.11 14.00
N ALA A 70 -10.76 2.83 12.90
CA ALA A 70 -10.79 2.31 11.55
C ALA A 70 -9.70 2.95 10.68
N ILE A 71 -8.77 2.11 10.21
CA ILE A 71 -7.97 2.37 9.01
C ILE A 71 -8.63 1.67 7.83
N THR A 72 -8.26 2.01 6.59
CA THR A 72 -8.97 1.52 5.39
C THR A 72 -9.08 0.00 5.34
N SER A 73 -7.99 -0.74 5.55
CA SER A 73 -8.00 -2.21 5.55
C SER A 73 -8.81 -2.86 6.67
N THR A 74 -9.03 -2.16 7.79
CA THR A 74 -9.82 -2.68 8.92
C THR A 74 -11.23 -2.09 8.99
N ALA A 75 -11.62 -1.25 8.02
CA ALA A 75 -12.92 -0.60 8.01
C ALA A 75 -14.08 -1.61 7.99
N PRO A 76 -14.06 -2.69 7.16
CA PRO A 76 -15.14 -3.68 7.17
C PRO A 76 -15.32 -4.40 8.52
N GLN A 77 -14.22 -4.67 9.23
CA GLN A 77 -14.24 -5.28 10.57
C GLN A 77 -14.75 -4.28 11.61
N SER A 78 -14.37 -3.02 11.47
CA SER A 78 -14.81 -1.92 12.33
C SER A 78 -16.31 -1.66 12.19
N TYR A 79 -16.84 -1.68 10.97
CA TYR A 79 -18.26 -1.57 10.66
C TYR A 79 -19.07 -2.72 11.26
N ARG A 80 -18.63 -3.96 11.05
CA ARG A 80 -19.27 -5.14 11.67
C ARG A 80 -19.31 -5.06 13.19
N LEU A 81 -18.25 -4.58 13.82
CA LEU A 81 -18.23 -4.38 15.27
C LEU A 81 -19.20 -3.26 15.69
N ALA A 82 -19.23 -2.14 14.97
CA ALA A 82 -20.15 -1.04 15.25
C ALA A 82 -21.62 -1.49 15.18
N ASP A 83 -21.98 -2.28 14.16
CA ASP A 83 -23.32 -2.86 14.02
C ASP A 83 -23.69 -3.74 15.21
N GLN A 84 -22.77 -4.60 15.66
CA GLN A 84 -22.98 -5.45 16.84
C GLN A 84 -23.16 -4.64 18.13
N VAL A 85 -22.36 -3.58 18.30
CA VAL A 85 -22.46 -2.66 19.46
C VAL A 85 -23.82 -1.96 19.49
N ARG A 86 -24.29 -1.43 18.34
CA ARG A 86 -25.60 -0.79 18.23
C ARG A 86 -26.74 -1.78 18.46
N ALA A 87 -26.63 -2.99 17.91
CA ALA A 87 -27.62 -4.04 18.13
C ALA A 87 -27.73 -4.46 19.61
N ALA A 88 -26.62 -4.40 20.37
CA ALA A 88 -26.61 -4.61 21.82
C ALA A 88 -27.13 -3.39 22.62
N GLY A 89 -27.37 -2.26 21.95
CA GLY A 89 -27.89 -1.03 22.55
C GLY A 89 -26.82 -0.10 23.13
N ALA A 90 -25.53 -0.41 23.00
CA ALA A 90 -24.43 0.49 23.36
C ALA A 90 -24.24 1.58 22.29
N ILE A 91 -23.61 2.70 22.65
CA ILE A 91 -23.31 3.77 21.68
C ILE A 91 -22.06 3.36 20.88
N ALA A 92 -22.17 3.27 19.56
CA ALA A 92 -21.02 3.06 18.68
C ALA A 92 -20.49 4.41 18.18
N VAL A 93 -19.21 4.69 18.47
CA VAL A 93 -18.47 5.82 17.91
C VAL A 93 -17.34 5.25 17.06
N ILE A 94 -17.21 5.69 15.82
CA ILE A 94 -16.10 5.29 14.94
C ILE A 94 -15.21 6.48 14.59
N GLY A 95 -13.91 6.26 14.51
CA GLY A 95 -12.94 7.27 14.12
C GLY A 95 -11.71 6.63 13.49
N GLY A 96 -10.74 7.45 13.11
CA GLY A 96 -9.55 6.99 12.38
C GLY A 96 -9.50 7.55 10.95
N THR A 97 -8.44 7.20 10.22
CA THR A 97 -8.17 7.80 8.91
C THR A 97 -9.27 7.51 7.90
N HIS A 98 -9.80 6.29 7.86
CA HIS A 98 -10.79 5.91 6.86
C HIS A 98 -12.09 6.70 7.01
N THR A 99 -12.71 6.67 8.19
CA THR A 99 -13.98 7.37 8.45
C THR A 99 -13.84 8.89 8.59
N SER A 100 -12.60 9.41 8.68
CA SER A 100 -12.37 10.85 8.53
C SER A 100 -12.61 11.32 7.10
N PHE A 101 -12.21 10.52 6.11
CA PHE A 101 -12.39 10.84 4.68
C PHE A 101 -13.70 10.30 4.10
N LEU A 102 -14.24 9.21 4.66
CA LEU A 102 -15.51 8.60 4.28
C LEU A 102 -16.48 8.54 5.48
N PRO A 103 -16.92 9.70 6.02
CA PRO A 103 -17.76 9.72 7.21
C PRO A 103 -19.16 9.17 6.96
N ASP A 104 -19.69 9.28 5.75
CA ASP A 104 -21.03 8.77 5.42
C ASP A 104 -21.07 7.25 5.54
N GLU A 105 -20.08 6.54 5.00
CA GLU A 105 -19.95 5.09 5.18
C GLU A 105 -19.87 4.72 6.67
N GLY A 106 -19.11 5.49 7.46
CA GLY A 106 -19.06 5.30 8.91
C GLY A 106 -20.41 5.48 9.62
N LEU A 107 -21.23 6.43 9.19
CA LEU A 107 -22.55 6.72 9.77
C LEU A 107 -23.63 5.70 9.41
N GLU A 108 -23.43 4.89 8.38
CA GLU A 108 -24.31 3.74 8.11
C GLU A 108 -24.24 2.73 9.29
N HIS A 109 -23.05 2.60 9.89
CA HIS A 109 -22.75 1.58 10.89
C HIS A 109 -22.66 2.11 12.32
N ALA A 110 -22.27 3.36 12.56
CA ALA A 110 -22.07 3.94 13.89
C ALA A 110 -23.08 5.05 14.22
N ASP A 111 -23.25 5.36 15.52
CA ASP A 111 -24.10 6.48 15.94
C ASP A 111 -23.42 7.84 15.71
N PHE A 112 -22.08 7.87 15.81
CA PHE A 112 -21.26 9.06 15.60
C PHE A 112 -19.94 8.71 14.90
N VAL A 113 -19.46 9.64 14.07
CA VAL A 113 -18.11 9.60 13.50
C VAL A 113 -17.30 10.78 14.03
N VAL A 114 -16.14 10.50 14.61
CA VAL A 114 -15.16 11.53 14.99
C VAL A 114 -14.08 11.61 13.92
N ARG A 115 -14.04 12.74 13.20
CA ARG A 115 -13.13 12.97 12.07
C ARG A 115 -11.82 13.64 12.50
N GLY A 116 -10.75 13.45 11.73
CA GLY A 116 -9.48 14.14 11.92
C GLY A 116 -8.85 13.90 13.30
N GLU A 117 -8.42 14.97 13.96
CA GLU A 117 -7.88 14.94 15.32
C GLU A 117 -9.03 14.89 16.34
N GLY A 118 -9.15 13.75 17.03
CA GLY A 118 -10.30 13.41 17.85
C GLY A 118 -10.20 13.85 19.32
N GLU A 119 -9.05 14.37 19.78
CA GLU A 119 -8.79 14.60 21.20
C GLU A 119 -9.83 15.48 21.87
N PHE A 120 -10.15 16.62 21.28
CA PHE A 120 -11.19 17.52 21.80
C PHE A 120 -12.60 17.06 21.44
N ALA A 121 -12.81 16.67 20.18
CA ALA A 121 -14.14 16.31 19.68
C ALA A 121 -14.73 15.09 20.41
N PHE A 122 -13.91 14.10 20.77
CA PHE A 122 -14.37 12.93 21.50
C PHE A 122 -14.76 13.27 22.95
N GLN A 123 -13.99 14.13 23.63
CA GLN A 123 -14.34 14.61 24.96
C GLN A 123 -15.68 15.37 24.95
N GLU A 124 -15.82 16.31 24.01
CA GLU A 124 -17.05 17.11 23.82
C GLU A 124 -18.24 16.20 23.47
N LEU A 125 -18.04 15.14 22.68
CA LEU A 125 -19.08 14.17 22.34
C LEU A 125 -19.57 13.41 23.58
N VAL A 126 -18.65 12.90 24.40
CA VAL A 126 -19.02 12.19 25.64
C VAL A 126 -19.79 13.12 26.60
N GLU A 127 -19.39 14.39 26.69
CA GLU A 127 -20.08 15.41 27.49
C GLU A 127 -21.48 15.72 26.93
N ALA A 128 -21.61 15.88 25.61
CA ALA A 128 -22.89 16.15 24.95
C ALA A 128 -23.87 14.97 25.03
N ILE A 129 -23.39 13.73 25.00
CA ILE A 129 -24.23 12.53 25.22
C ILE A 129 -24.81 12.53 26.65
N GLN A 130 -23.99 12.87 27.65
CA GLN A 130 -24.47 12.94 29.03
C GLN A 130 -25.40 14.12 29.28
N GLY A 131 -25.13 15.28 28.66
CA GLY A 131 -26.00 16.46 28.73
C GLY A 131 -27.28 16.32 27.89
N GLY A 132 -27.28 15.43 26.89
CA GLY A 132 -28.36 15.19 25.96
C GLY A 132 -28.52 16.24 24.85
N ALA A 133 -27.59 17.19 24.70
CA ALA A 133 -27.62 18.30 23.74
C ALA A 133 -26.20 18.81 23.40
N GLY A 134 -26.08 19.63 22.35
CA GLY A 134 -24.84 20.34 22.00
C GLY A 134 -24.02 19.72 20.87
N PHE A 135 -24.53 18.66 20.22
CA PHE A 135 -23.84 17.97 19.13
C PHE A 135 -23.45 18.91 17.99
N GLU A 136 -24.28 19.90 17.67
CA GLU A 136 -24.09 20.87 16.58
C GLU A 136 -22.88 21.80 16.76
N LYS A 137 -22.32 21.87 17.98
CA LYS A 137 -21.17 22.72 18.31
C LYS A 137 -19.84 21.97 18.29
N ILE A 138 -19.88 20.64 18.18
CA ILE A 138 -18.70 19.79 18.25
C ILE A 138 -18.04 19.75 16.88
N GLN A 139 -16.96 20.51 16.70
CA GLN A 139 -16.16 20.43 15.48
C GLN A 139 -15.62 19.01 15.27
N ASN A 140 -15.39 18.62 14.02
CA ASN A 140 -15.00 17.26 13.60
C ASN A 140 -16.04 16.16 13.82
N LEU A 141 -17.23 16.45 14.35
CA LEU A 141 -18.27 15.45 14.53
C LEU A 141 -19.12 15.27 13.27
N SER A 142 -19.39 14.03 12.88
CA SER A 142 -20.49 13.68 11.98
C SER A 142 -21.50 12.80 12.71
N TYR A 143 -22.79 12.99 12.43
CA TYR A 143 -23.90 12.28 13.07
C TYR A 143 -25.17 12.35 12.21
N LEU A 144 -26.20 11.59 12.57
CA LEU A 144 -27.47 11.59 11.85
C LEU A 144 -28.52 12.50 12.53
N VAL A 145 -29.21 13.32 11.74
CA VAL A 145 -30.40 14.09 12.15
C VAL A 145 -31.56 13.73 11.23
N GLY A 146 -32.60 13.10 11.78
CA GLY A 146 -33.76 12.65 10.99
C GLY A 146 -33.37 11.69 9.85
N GLY A 147 -32.35 10.85 10.07
CA GLY A 147 -31.83 9.90 9.08
C GLY A 147 -30.91 10.53 8.02
N ARG A 148 -30.57 11.81 8.12
CA ARG A 148 -29.62 12.49 7.20
C ARG A 148 -28.30 12.75 7.90
N ALA A 149 -27.21 12.51 7.19
CA ALA A 149 -25.87 12.85 7.65
C ALA A 149 -25.71 14.36 7.81
N VAL A 150 -25.18 14.75 8.96
CA VAL A 150 -24.76 16.11 9.29
C VAL A 150 -23.29 16.06 9.64
N HIS A 151 -22.50 16.92 9.01
CA HIS A 151 -21.07 17.04 9.25
C HIS A 151 -20.78 18.43 9.80
N ASN A 152 -20.38 18.49 11.06
CA ASN A 152 -19.94 19.77 11.64
C ASN A 152 -18.60 20.18 11.04
N PRO A 153 -18.28 21.49 11.02
CA PRO A 153 -17.03 22.00 10.48
C PRO A 153 -15.80 21.31 11.07
N GLU A 154 -14.75 21.19 10.28
CA GLU A 154 -13.46 20.70 10.78
C GLU A 154 -12.85 21.68 11.79
N ARG A 155 -12.21 21.11 12.81
CA ARG A 155 -11.41 21.85 13.79
C ARG A 155 -10.03 22.17 13.18
N PRO A 156 -9.47 23.37 13.44
CA PRO A 156 -8.08 23.64 13.15
C PRO A 156 -7.16 22.59 13.79
N LYS A 157 -6.12 22.17 13.05
CA LYS A 157 -5.15 21.17 13.55
C LYS A 157 -4.45 21.69 14.82
N ILE A 158 -4.25 20.83 15.81
CA ILE A 158 -3.71 21.15 17.14
C ILE A 158 -2.27 21.68 17.01
N PRO A 159 -1.98 22.98 17.20
CA PRO A 159 -0.67 23.54 16.87
C PRO A 159 0.45 23.05 17.78
N ASN A 160 0.15 22.86 19.07
CA ASN A 160 1.09 22.32 20.07
C ASN A 160 0.53 21.00 20.61
N LEU A 161 1.27 19.91 20.40
CA LEU A 161 0.81 18.58 20.81
C LEU A 161 0.92 18.34 22.31
N ASP A 162 1.61 19.19 23.08
CA ASP A 162 1.75 19.05 24.55
C ASP A 162 0.43 19.21 25.32
N VAL A 163 -0.67 19.58 24.63
CA VAL A 163 -2.02 19.47 25.20
C VAL A 163 -2.41 18.02 25.50
N ASN A 164 -1.75 17.05 24.87
CA ASN A 164 -2.03 15.63 25.01
C ASN A 164 -1.22 15.01 26.15
N PRO A 165 -1.85 14.21 27.04
CA PRO A 165 -1.13 13.47 28.07
C PRO A 165 -0.20 12.40 27.46
N ILE A 166 0.71 11.87 28.27
CA ILE A 166 1.49 10.67 27.90
C ILE A 166 0.52 9.48 27.83
N PRO A 167 0.43 8.75 26.69
CA PRO A 167 -0.46 7.61 26.56
C PRO A 167 -0.18 6.52 27.60
N ASP A 168 -1.21 6.09 28.32
CA ASP A 168 -1.11 5.01 29.31
C ASP A 168 -1.37 3.64 28.67
N TYR A 169 -0.28 2.94 28.36
CA TYR A 169 -0.34 1.60 27.77
C TYR A 169 -0.92 0.54 28.72
N HIS A 170 -0.97 0.79 30.04
CA HIS A 170 -1.60 -0.16 30.97
C HIS A 170 -3.12 -0.28 30.79
N LEU A 171 -3.72 0.65 30.04
CA LEU A 171 -5.12 0.56 29.64
C LEU A 171 -5.38 -0.52 28.58
N ILE A 172 -4.33 -1.00 27.88
CA ILE A 172 -4.44 -2.05 26.87
C ILE A 172 -4.59 -3.42 27.54
N ALA A 173 -5.65 -4.14 27.18
CA ALA A 173 -5.87 -5.52 27.59
C ALA A 173 -4.68 -6.41 27.18
N GLY A 174 -4.17 -7.20 28.13
CA GLY A 174 -3.04 -8.10 27.87
C GLY A 174 -1.68 -7.42 27.69
N TRP A 175 -1.56 -6.12 27.94
CA TRP A 175 -0.29 -5.40 27.82
C TRP A 175 0.79 -5.96 28.74
N LYS A 176 1.98 -6.15 28.20
CA LYS A 176 3.17 -6.59 28.93
C LYS A 176 4.26 -5.53 28.80
N PRO A 177 4.66 -4.86 29.89
CA PRO A 177 5.77 -3.91 29.89
C PRO A 177 7.08 -4.56 29.44
N GLY A 178 8.03 -3.73 28.98
CA GLY A 178 9.37 -4.18 28.56
C GLY A 178 9.49 -4.57 27.08
N GLY A 179 8.38 -4.59 26.33
CA GLY A 179 8.36 -4.91 24.89
C GLY A 179 8.66 -3.73 23.96
N VAL A 180 8.02 -3.75 22.79
CA VAL A 180 8.04 -2.65 21.81
C VAL A 180 7.04 -1.57 22.23
N VAL A 181 7.46 -0.31 22.28
CA VAL A 181 6.57 0.84 22.51
C VAL A 181 6.59 1.77 21.32
N SER A 182 5.47 2.43 21.06
CA SER A 182 5.31 3.44 20.02
C SER A 182 5.28 4.83 20.68
N ILE A 183 6.05 5.78 20.14
CA ILE A 183 6.04 7.18 20.62
C ILE A 183 5.88 8.09 19.41
N ALA A 184 4.85 8.91 19.39
CA ALA A 184 4.71 9.99 18.41
C ALA A 184 5.26 11.28 19.00
N THR A 185 6.25 11.87 18.34
CA THR A 185 6.85 13.16 18.72
C THR A 185 6.33 14.31 17.88
N SER A 186 5.72 14.01 16.73
CA SER A 186 5.21 15.01 15.79
C SER A 186 3.99 14.51 14.99
N ARG A 187 3.33 15.46 14.29
CA ARG A 187 2.27 15.23 13.31
C ARG A 187 2.40 16.17 12.13
N GLY A 188 1.96 15.70 10.97
CA GLY A 188 1.97 16.46 9.73
C GLY A 188 3.28 16.28 8.94
N CYS A 189 3.22 16.55 7.64
CA CYS A 189 4.33 16.32 6.73
C CYS A 189 4.44 17.43 5.69
N PRO A 190 5.59 18.13 5.56
CA PRO A 190 5.74 19.24 4.63
C PRO A 190 5.83 18.82 3.14
N PHE A 191 5.75 17.52 2.87
CA PHE A 191 5.80 16.95 1.52
C PHE A 191 4.39 16.65 1.00
N SER A 192 4.27 16.51 -0.33
CA SER A 192 3.00 16.33 -1.03
C SER A 192 3.09 15.13 -1.98
N CYS A 193 3.50 13.97 -1.46
CA CYS A 193 3.52 12.72 -2.22
C CYS A 193 2.09 12.29 -2.57
N THR A 194 1.84 11.89 -3.81
CA THR A 194 0.48 11.69 -4.35
C THR A 194 -0.28 10.51 -3.71
N PHE A 195 0.44 9.46 -3.33
CA PHE A 195 -0.12 8.25 -2.72
C PHE A 195 -0.38 8.39 -1.20
N CYS A 196 0.04 9.50 -0.59
CA CYS A 196 0.09 9.63 0.86
C CYS A 196 -1.11 10.40 1.41
N SER A 197 -1.81 9.84 2.40
CA SER A 197 -2.95 10.50 3.07
C SER A 197 -2.55 11.39 4.25
N VAL A 198 -1.28 11.38 4.67
CA VAL A 198 -0.79 12.15 5.83
C VAL A 198 -1.07 13.66 5.69
N PRO A 199 -0.77 14.32 4.55
CA PRO A 199 -1.08 15.74 4.40
C PRO A 199 -2.58 16.03 4.45
N GLY A 200 -3.42 15.16 3.89
CA GLY A 200 -4.88 15.28 3.98
C GLY A 200 -5.36 15.18 5.43
N MET A 201 -4.79 14.27 6.22
CA MET A 201 -5.22 14.01 7.60
C MET A 201 -4.70 15.06 8.59
N TYR A 202 -3.41 15.38 8.53
CA TYR A 202 -2.71 16.16 9.55
C TYR A 202 -2.20 17.52 9.07
N GLY A 203 -2.31 17.82 7.78
CA GLY A 203 -1.81 19.04 7.15
C GLY A 203 -0.30 19.01 6.89
N HIS A 204 0.19 20.07 6.25
CA HIS A 204 1.61 20.23 5.91
C HIS A 204 2.47 20.80 7.05
N ALA A 205 1.86 21.38 8.07
CA ALA A 205 2.58 21.95 9.21
C ALA A 205 3.16 20.82 10.07
N PHE A 206 4.48 20.84 10.27
CA PHE A 206 5.17 19.92 11.18
C PHE A 206 4.99 20.38 12.63
N ARG A 207 4.01 19.80 13.31
CA ARG A 207 3.60 20.13 14.69
C ARG A 207 4.20 19.11 15.63
N THR A 208 4.64 19.52 16.82
CA THR A 208 5.46 18.66 17.68
C THR A 208 5.04 18.71 19.13
N HIS A 209 5.35 17.64 19.86
CA HIS A 209 5.55 17.70 21.31
C HIS A 209 6.83 18.46 21.64
N SER A 210 6.94 19.05 22.83
CA SER A 210 8.23 19.56 23.31
C SER A 210 9.21 18.43 23.55
N VAL A 211 10.51 18.71 23.41
CA VAL A 211 11.58 17.75 23.70
C VAL A 211 11.49 17.26 25.16
N ALA A 212 11.17 18.15 26.10
CA ALA A 212 11.01 17.81 27.51
C ALA A 212 9.92 16.74 27.73
N ARG A 213 8.73 16.92 27.13
CA ARG A 213 7.63 15.96 27.20
C ARG A 213 8.00 14.62 26.59
N VAL A 214 8.67 14.60 25.43
CA VAL A 214 9.10 13.34 24.79
C VAL A 214 10.11 12.58 25.67
N LEU A 215 11.02 13.29 26.33
CA LEU A 215 11.97 12.68 27.26
C LEU A 215 11.29 12.16 28.53
N GLU A 216 10.24 12.81 29.01
CA GLU A 216 9.40 12.31 30.10
C GLU A 216 8.72 10.99 29.71
N GLU A 217 8.11 10.92 28.52
CA GLU A 217 7.49 9.70 28.00
C GLU A 217 8.50 8.55 27.83
N LEU A 218 9.69 8.84 27.30
CA LEU A 218 10.78 7.87 27.27
C LEU A 218 11.19 7.38 28.67
N GLY A 219 11.14 8.27 29.67
CA GLY A 219 11.37 7.94 31.07
C GLY A 219 10.33 6.99 31.65
N VAL A 220 9.04 7.21 31.34
CA VAL A 220 7.93 6.30 31.74
C VAL A 220 8.13 4.89 31.18
N HIS A 221 8.71 4.79 29.97
CA HIS A 221 8.96 3.51 29.32
C HIS A 221 10.39 2.98 29.51
N LYS A 222 11.21 3.58 30.41
CA LYS A 222 12.60 3.16 30.62
C LYS A 222 12.68 1.66 30.93
N GLY A 223 13.49 0.95 30.15
CA GLY A 223 13.65 -0.51 30.24
C GLY A 223 12.85 -1.30 29.18
N ASN A 224 12.12 -0.62 28.29
CA ASN A 224 11.56 -1.24 27.09
C ASN A 224 12.67 -1.74 26.14
N ALA A 225 12.40 -2.84 25.44
CA ALA A 225 13.36 -3.42 24.51
C ALA A 225 13.55 -2.58 23.24
N TYR A 226 12.48 -1.92 22.77
CA TYR A 226 12.51 -1.16 21.53
C TYR A 226 11.50 -0.01 21.54
N THR A 227 11.92 1.15 21.02
CA THR A 227 11.04 2.30 20.77
C THR A 227 10.89 2.53 19.26
N PHE A 228 9.66 2.49 18.76
CA PHE A 228 9.35 2.97 17.42
C PHE A 228 8.87 4.42 17.52
N PHE A 229 9.63 5.37 16.97
CA PHE A 229 9.14 6.72 16.79
C PHE A 229 8.18 6.75 15.61
N ALA A 230 6.89 6.88 15.91
CA ALA A 230 5.79 6.72 14.96
C ALA A 230 5.50 7.97 14.10
N ASP A 231 6.43 8.91 14.08
CA ASP A 231 6.36 10.09 13.24
C ASP A 231 6.34 9.70 11.76
N ASP A 232 5.47 10.33 10.95
CA ASP A 232 5.45 10.13 9.49
C ASP A 232 6.78 10.52 8.83
N ILE A 233 7.51 11.45 9.47
CA ILE A 233 8.87 11.82 9.13
C ILE A 233 9.59 12.37 10.37
N PHE A 234 10.32 11.50 11.06
CA PHE A 234 11.02 11.86 12.31
C PHE A 234 12.03 13.00 12.10
N THR A 235 12.74 12.99 10.97
CA THR A 235 13.86 13.90 10.69
C THR A 235 13.47 15.18 9.95
N ALA A 236 12.17 15.51 9.86
CA ALA A 236 11.71 16.71 9.15
C ALA A 236 12.28 18.01 9.74
N ASN A 237 12.41 18.09 11.07
CA ASN A 237 13.10 19.17 11.76
C ASN A 237 14.39 18.64 12.41
N LYS A 238 15.46 18.60 11.62
CA LYS A 238 16.78 18.08 12.03
C LYS A 238 17.31 18.76 13.30
N LYS A 239 17.11 20.07 13.47
CA LYS A 239 17.56 20.81 14.67
C LYS A 239 16.88 20.26 15.93
N ARG A 240 15.55 20.15 15.92
CA ARG A 240 14.79 19.61 17.06
C ARG A 240 15.18 18.16 17.34
N VAL A 241 15.38 17.34 16.31
CA VAL A 241 15.79 15.94 16.50
C VAL A 241 17.15 15.88 17.20
N LYS A 242 18.13 16.68 16.79
CA LYS A 242 19.43 16.73 17.50
C LYS A 242 19.27 17.11 18.97
N GLU A 243 18.41 18.09 19.28
CA GLU A 243 18.09 18.45 20.68
C GLU A 243 17.49 17.27 21.46
N LEU A 244 16.58 16.51 20.84
CA LEU A 244 16.00 15.30 21.43
C LEU A 244 17.07 14.22 21.67
N LEU A 245 17.89 13.90 20.66
CA LEU A 245 18.90 12.85 20.74
C LEU A 245 19.98 13.17 21.79
N HIS A 246 20.42 14.44 21.87
CA HIS A 246 21.27 14.88 22.97
C HIS A 246 20.60 14.69 24.33
N GLY A 247 19.31 15.04 24.44
CA GLY A 247 18.53 14.85 25.65
C GLY A 247 18.38 13.38 26.07
N MET A 248 18.26 12.47 25.10
CA MET A 248 18.19 11.02 25.31
C MET A 248 19.52 10.49 25.84
N ILE A 249 20.63 10.84 25.19
CA ILE A 249 21.98 10.42 25.59
C ILE A 249 22.31 10.94 27.00
N ALA A 250 22.06 12.22 27.26
CA ALA A 250 22.37 12.85 28.54
C ALA A 250 21.58 12.28 29.74
N ARG A 251 20.42 11.67 29.48
CA ARG A 251 19.54 11.10 30.52
C ARG A 251 19.56 9.58 30.58
N ASP A 252 20.42 8.93 29.78
CA ASP A 252 20.44 7.47 29.66
C ASP A 252 19.02 6.93 29.31
N LEU A 253 18.43 7.52 28.26
CA LEU A 253 17.14 7.18 27.68
C LEU A 253 17.32 6.73 26.22
N THR A 254 18.22 5.77 26.01
CA THR A 254 18.64 5.27 24.69
C THR A 254 18.26 3.80 24.48
N PRO A 255 16.95 3.44 24.51
CA PRO A 255 16.53 2.11 24.09
C PRO A 255 16.94 1.90 22.63
N MET A 256 16.99 0.64 22.17
CA MET A 256 17.06 0.43 20.72
C MET A 256 15.87 1.11 20.08
N TRP A 257 16.09 1.89 19.03
CA TRP A 257 14.99 2.60 18.40
C TRP A 257 15.06 2.60 16.88
N GLY A 258 13.90 2.85 16.27
CA GLY A 258 13.79 3.09 14.85
C GLY A 258 12.69 4.09 14.53
N ALA A 259 12.78 4.67 13.33
CA ALA A 259 11.88 5.73 12.88
C ALA A 259 11.78 5.77 11.36
N GLN A 260 10.72 6.39 10.85
CA GLN A 260 10.58 6.69 9.43
C GLN A 260 11.37 7.96 9.07
N VAL A 261 12.18 7.86 8.03
CA VAL A 261 13.07 8.94 7.57
C VAL A 261 13.09 9.04 6.05
N ARG A 262 13.60 10.18 5.54
CA ARG A 262 13.86 10.39 4.11
C ARG A 262 15.34 10.25 3.78
N THR A 263 15.64 10.03 2.50
CA THR A 263 17.01 9.90 1.97
C THR A 263 17.90 11.08 2.33
N GLU A 264 17.38 12.31 2.35
CA GLU A 264 18.12 13.53 2.71
C GLU A 264 18.53 13.63 4.19
N THR A 265 18.13 12.67 5.03
CA THR A 265 18.60 12.58 6.43
C THR A 265 20.11 12.45 6.48
N VAL A 266 20.69 11.68 5.55
CA VAL A 266 22.13 11.38 5.54
C VAL A 266 23.03 12.56 5.17
N ASP A 267 22.45 13.70 4.82
CA ASP A 267 23.19 14.92 4.47
C ASP A 267 23.67 15.69 5.72
N ASP A 268 23.28 15.26 6.93
CA ASP A 268 23.75 15.82 8.21
C ASP A 268 24.56 14.74 8.97
N PRO A 269 25.91 14.74 8.88
CA PRO A 269 26.76 13.78 9.56
C PRO A 269 26.66 13.82 11.09
N GLU A 270 26.43 14.99 11.68
CA GLU A 270 26.24 15.14 13.13
C GLU A 270 24.96 14.43 13.57
N LEU A 271 23.87 14.58 12.80
CA LEU A 271 22.63 13.86 13.05
C LEU A 271 22.84 12.34 12.98
N LEU A 272 23.56 11.83 11.98
CA LEU A 272 23.86 10.39 11.87
C LEU A 272 24.67 9.87 13.06
N GLN A 273 25.66 10.66 13.53
CA GLN A 273 26.44 10.32 14.71
C GLN A 273 25.54 10.26 15.95
N LEU A 274 24.67 11.25 16.16
CA LEU A 274 23.72 11.27 17.27
C LEU A 274 22.72 10.12 17.21
N MET A 275 22.27 9.74 16.00
CA MET A 275 21.41 8.57 15.81
C MET A 275 22.12 7.31 16.29
N ARG A 276 23.38 7.10 15.88
CA ARG A 276 24.19 5.99 16.37
C ARG A 276 24.37 6.01 17.88
N ASP A 277 24.79 7.14 18.45
CA ASP A 277 25.11 7.28 19.87
C ASP A 277 23.88 7.16 20.77
N SER A 278 22.69 7.45 20.23
CA SER A 278 21.41 7.25 20.91
C SER A 278 20.79 5.86 20.69
N ASN A 279 21.52 4.93 20.07
CA ASN A 279 21.10 3.54 19.80
C ASN A 279 20.02 3.39 18.71
N CYS A 280 20.09 4.22 17.66
CA CYS A 280 19.30 4.02 16.44
C CYS A 280 19.73 2.72 15.75
N PHE A 281 18.86 1.73 15.81
CA PHE A 281 19.13 0.41 15.28
C PHE A 281 18.75 0.30 13.80
N ASN A 282 17.53 0.75 13.46
CA ASN A 282 16.95 0.56 12.13
C ASN A 282 16.12 1.77 11.69
N VAL A 283 16.36 2.24 10.48
CA VAL A 283 15.56 3.30 9.84
C VAL A 283 14.66 2.73 8.75
N TYR A 284 13.46 3.28 8.65
CA TYR A 284 12.49 2.95 7.62
C TYR A 284 12.55 4.04 6.57
N VAL A 285 13.17 3.74 5.44
CA VAL A 285 13.49 4.75 4.42
C VAL A 285 12.52 4.65 3.25
N GLY A 286 11.76 5.72 3.04
CA GLY A 286 10.85 5.85 1.89
C GLY A 286 11.62 6.10 0.58
N PHE A 287 12.08 5.02 -0.06
CA PHE A 287 12.72 5.05 -1.38
C PHE A 287 11.68 5.17 -2.49
N GLU A 288 10.54 4.51 -2.31
CA GLU A 288 9.37 4.41 -3.18
C GLU A 288 9.65 3.76 -4.53
N SER A 289 10.61 4.24 -5.30
CA SER A 289 10.96 3.65 -6.59
C SER A 289 12.39 3.96 -6.98
N ILE A 290 12.98 3.08 -7.78
CA ILE A 290 14.24 3.36 -8.51
C ILE A 290 13.98 3.89 -9.93
N ASN A 291 12.72 3.89 -10.39
CA ASN A 291 12.31 4.41 -11.69
C ASN A 291 12.13 5.95 -11.58
N PRO A 292 12.95 6.75 -12.28
CA PRO A 292 12.86 8.22 -12.19
C PRO A 292 11.51 8.78 -12.64
N ARG A 293 10.80 8.09 -13.54
CA ARG A 293 9.47 8.49 -14.00
C ARG A 293 8.43 8.33 -12.90
N THR A 294 8.47 7.21 -12.18
CA THR A 294 7.63 6.94 -11.00
C THR A 294 7.92 7.93 -9.87
N LEU A 295 9.19 8.21 -9.57
CA LEU A 295 9.55 9.22 -8.56
C LEU A 295 9.02 10.62 -8.90
N LYS A 296 9.10 11.01 -10.17
CA LYS A 296 8.54 12.27 -10.66
C LYS A 296 7.01 12.29 -10.52
N LEU A 297 6.33 11.20 -10.92
CA LEU A 297 4.88 11.08 -10.83
C LEU A 297 4.39 11.17 -9.38
N PHE A 298 5.05 10.46 -8.46
CA PHE A 298 4.77 10.52 -7.02
C PHE A 298 5.15 11.84 -6.35
N ASN A 299 5.67 12.81 -7.10
CA ASN A 299 6.19 14.08 -6.58
C ASN A 299 7.24 13.85 -5.46
N LYS A 300 8.01 12.77 -5.56
CA LYS A 300 9.07 12.43 -4.61
C LYS A 300 10.34 13.14 -5.05
N LYS A 301 10.76 14.15 -4.29
CA LYS A 301 11.94 15.01 -4.57
C LYS A 301 13.29 14.31 -4.32
N GLN A 302 13.51 13.14 -4.90
CA GLN A 302 14.76 12.38 -4.82
C GLN A 302 15.11 11.69 -6.15
N ASP A 303 16.37 11.27 -6.28
CA ASP A 303 16.90 10.57 -7.45
C ASP A 303 17.66 9.31 -7.01
N LEU A 304 18.03 8.46 -7.97
CA LEU A 304 18.72 7.19 -7.70
C LEU A 304 20.05 7.40 -6.98
N GLY A 305 20.82 8.44 -7.33
CA GLY A 305 22.08 8.74 -6.68
C GLY A 305 21.90 9.13 -5.20
N LYS A 306 20.83 9.86 -4.84
CA LYS A 306 20.47 10.13 -3.45
C LYS A 306 20.11 8.85 -2.70
N ILE A 307 19.38 7.94 -3.34
CA ILE A 307 19.02 6.64 -2.77
C ILE A 307 20.30 5.85 -2.45
N GLU A 308 21.18 5.66 -3.43
CA GLU A 308 22.45 4.93 -3.26
C GLU A 308 23.32 5.54 -2.15
N ARG A 309 23.52 6.87 -2.16
CA ARG A 309 24.28 7.58 -1.11
C ARG A 309 23.65 7.41 0.27
N SER A 310 22.33 7.39 0.37
CA SER A 310 21.66 7.21 1.66
C SER A 310 21.89 5.81 2.23
N ILE A 311 21.89 4.79 1.38
CA ILE A 311 22.19 3.41 1.78
C ILE A 311 23.61 3.31 2.31
N GLU A 312 24.58 3.79 1.54
CA GLU A 312 26.00 3.79 1.91
C GLU A 312 26.25 4.49 3.25
N ARG A 313 25.65 5.67 3.45
CA ARG A 313 25.87 6.47 4.66
C ARG A 313 25.20 5.88 5.90
N PHE A 314 23.97 5.37 5.82
CA PHE A 314 23.37 4.70 6.98
C PHE A 314 24.21 3.50 7.41
N HIS A 315 24.63 2.65 6.46
CA HIS A 315 25.50 1.51 6.73
C HIS A 315 26.87 1.91 7.30
N ALA A 316 27.47 3.01 6.82
CA ALA A 316 28.74 3.53 7.36
C ALA A 316 28.64 3.92 8.85
N TYR A 317 27.45 4.32 9.32
CA TYR A 317 27.20 4.63 10.73
C TYR A 317 26.68 3.41 11.53
N GLY A 318 26.59 2.22 10.92
CA GLY A 318 26.09 1.01 11.56
C GLY A 318 24.57 1.03 11.78
N ILE A 319 23.84 1.85 11.04
CA ILE A 319 22.39 1.95 11.10
C ILE A 319 21.81 1.08 9.99
N SER A 320 20.92 0.16 10.36
CA SER A 320 20.31 -0.76 9.41
C SER A 320 19.12 -0.14 8.69
N ILE A 321 18.76 -0.68 7.52
CA ILE A 321 17.75 -0.11 6.64
C ILE A 321 16.62 -1.10 6.39
N HIS A 322 15.40 -0.65 6.69
CA HIS A 322 14.19 -1.16 6.09
C HIS A 322 13.83 -0.31 4.87
N GLY A 323 14.04 -0.84 3.67
CA GLY A 323 13.75 -0.15 2.41
C GLY A 323 12.27 -0.25 2.04
N MET A 324 11.59 0.88 1.95
CA MET A 324 10.19 0.96 1.56
C MET A 324 10.07 1.34 0.09
N PHE A 325 9.41 0.49 -0.70
CA PHE A 325 9.11 0.76 -2.10
C PHE A 325 7.62 0.57 -2.38
N VAL A 326 7.14 1.34 -3.36
CA VAL A 326 5.78 1.33 -3.89
C VAL A 326 5.86 0.97 -5.38
N VAL A 327 5.21 -0.12 -5.76
CA VAL A 327 5.13 -0.62 -7.14
C VAL A 327 3.71 -0.48 -7.68
N GLY A 328 3.57 -0.51 -9.00
CA GLY A 328 2.24 -0.43 -9.64
C GLY A 328 1.80 1.01 -9.91
N SER A 329 2.76 1.93 -10.03
CA SER A 329 2.53 3.22 -10.67
C SER A 329 2.22 3.04 -12.16
N ASP A 330 1.60 4.04 -12.78
CA ASP A 330 1.38 4.09 -14.24
C ASP A 330 2.68 4.09 -15.05
N GLU A 331 3.81 4.38 -14.41
CA GLU A 331 5.14 4.33 -15.04
C GLU A 331 5.88 3.01 -14.82
N ASP A 332 5.37 2.13 -13.95
CA ASP A 332 5.96 0.84 -13.64
C ASP A 332 5.47 -0.26 -14.59
N ASP A 333 6.30 -1.29 -14.74
CA ASP A 333 6.09 -2.51 -15.52
C ASP A 333 6.81 -3.68 -14.83
N LEU A 334 6.71 -4.89 -15.38
CA LEU A 334 7.35 -6.07 -14.76
C LEU A 334 8.88 -5.96 -14.67
N GLU A 335 9.52 -5.24 -15.60
CA GLU A 335 10.98 -5.07 -15.62
C GLU A 335 11.44 -4.14 -14.50
N THR A 336 10.75 -3.01 -14.32
CA THR A 336 11.05 -2.06 -13.24
C THR A 336 10.84 -2.67 -11.86
N ILE A 337 9.81 -3.51 -11.68
CA ILE A 337 9.57 -4.25 -10.43
C ILE A 337 10.71 -5.24 -10.15
N ASP A 338 11.11 -6.05 -11.14
CA ASP A 338 12.21 -7.02 -10.98
C ASP A 338 13.56 -6.34 -10.74
N ALA A 339 13.82 -5.22 -11.44
CA ALA A 339 15.01 -4.39 -11.27
C ALA A 339 15.10 -3.79 -9.87
N THR A 340 13.96 -3.45 -9.25
CA THR A 340 13.92 -2.94 -7.87
C THR A 340 14.39 -4.00 -6.86
N ALA A 341 14.01 -5.27 -7.07
CA ALA A 341 14.51 -6.38 -6.25
C ALA A 341 16.01 -6.62 -6.42
N ASP A 342 16.52 -6.54 -7.65
CA ASP A 342 17.95 -6.65 -7.93
C ASP A 342 18.74 -5.50 -7.30
N PHE A 343 18.22 -4.27 -7.39
CA PHE A 343 18.80 -3.11 -6.75
C PHE A 343 18.91 -3.31 -5.23
N ALA A 344 17.83 -3.75 -4.57
CA ALA A 344 17.83 -3.97 -3.14
C ALA A 344 18.85 -5.05 -2.69
N LEU A 345 19.00 -6.13 -3.46
CA LEU A 345 20.00 -7.17 -3.21
C LEU A 345 21.44 -6.68 -3.44
N LYS A 346 21.65 -5.94 -4.54
CA LYS A 346 22.95 -5.38 -4.94
C LYS A 346 23.49 -4.40 -3.91
N HIS A 347 22.63 -3.51 -3.39
CA HIS A 347 22.99 -2.50 -2.40
C HIS A 347 22.89 -3.00 -0.95
N ASP A 348 22.69 -4.32 -0.76
CA ASP A 348 22.63 -4.99 0.54
C ASP A 348 21.63 -4.39 1.54
N ILE A 349 20.49 -3.88 1.06
CA ILE A 349 19.41 -3.40 1.93
C ILE A 349 19.04 -4.53 2.91
N ASP A 350 18.87 -4.21 4.19
CA ASP A 350 18.80 -5.22 5.25
C ASP A 350 17.46 -5.96 5.25
N SER A 351 16.37 -5.21 5.12
CA SER A 351 15.03 -5.72 4.88
C SER A 351 14.25 -4.79 3.94
N ILE A 352 13.21 -5.29 3.28
CA ILE A 352 12.38 -4.49 2.38
C ILE A 352 10.89 -4.75 2.59
N GLN A 353 10.09 -3.79 2.14
CA GLN A 353 8.70 -3.99 1.77
C GLN A 353 8.50 -3.56 0.31
N PHE A 354 7.76 -4.37 -0.44
CA PHE A 354 7.21 -3.98 -1.75
C PHE A 354 5.71 -3.88 -1.60
N MET A 355 5.23 -2.65 -1.50
CA MET A 355 3.83 -2.35 -1.43
C MET A 355 3.30 -2.00 -2.80
N ILE A 356 2.10 -2.46 -3.10
CA ILE A 356 1.36 -2.05 -4.28
C ILE A 356 0.74 -0.68 -3.98
N LEU A 357 0.87 0.24 -4.95
CA LEU A 357 0.18 1.52 -4.92
C LEU A 357 -1.29 1.27 -4.61
N THR A 358 -1.75 1.78 -3.47
CA THR A 358 -3.12 1.60 -3.01
C THR A 358 -3.76 2.97 -2.94
N PRO A 359 -4.77 3.30 -3.77
CA PRO A 359 -5.49 4.57 -3.68
C PRO A 359 -6.28 4.62 -2.38
N ILE A 360 -5.69 5.17 -1.32
CA ILE A 360 -6.36 5.26 0.00
C ILE A 360 -7.13 6.58 0.12
N PRO A 361 -8.35 6.58 0.71
CA PRO A 361 -9.10 7.80 0.96
C PRO A 361 -8.24 8.89 1.63
N GLY A 362 -8.35 10.12 1.13
CA GLY A 362 -7.57 11.27 1.59
C GLY A 362 -6.18 11.43 0.97
N SER A 363 -5.79 10.55 0.03
CA SER A 363 -4.62 10.74 -0.82
C SER A 363 -5.00 11.35 -2.18
N PRO A 364 -4.16 12.19 -2.80
CA PRO A 364 -4.38 12.67 -4.17
C PRO A 364 -4.58 11.56 -5.22
N ASP A 365 -3.90 10.42 -5.07
CA ASP A 365 -4.06 9.28 -5.98
C ASP A 365 -5.45 8.64 -5.86
N TYR A 366 -6.07 8.64 -4.68
CA TYR A 366 -7.46 8.22 -4.52
C TYR A 366 -8.40 9.09 -5.34
N ASP A 367 -8.33 10.42 -5.18
CA ASP A 367 -9.19 11.35 -5.91
C ASP A 367 -8.99 11.21 -7.42
N THR A 368 -7.73 11.10 -7.85
CA THR A 368 -7.38 11.00 -9.28
C THR A 368 -7.87 9.70 -9.89
N ILE A 369 -7.58 8.55 -9.27
CA ILE A 369 -7.93 7.23 -9.81
C ILE A 369 -9.45 7.02 -9.78
N TYR A 370 -10.12 7.42 -8.69
CA TYR A 370 -11.58 7.27 -8.59
C TYR A 370 -12.33 8.19 -9.55
N ALA A 371 -11.82 9.40 -9.83
CA ALA A 371 -12.42 10.30 -10.82
C ALA A 371 -12.34 9.76 -12.26
N GLN A 372 -11.38 8.88 -12.56
CA GLN A 372 -11.27 8.23 -13.87
C GLN A 372 -12.29 7.09 -14.06
N GLY A 373 -13.00 6.69 -13.01
CA GLY A 373 -14.10 5.72 -13.06
C GLY A 373 -13.71 4.26 -12.84
N GLU A 374 -14.71 3.38 -12.92
CA GLU A 374 -14.63 1.98 -12.47
C GLU A 374 -13.60 1.14 -13.22
N LYS A 375 -13.22 1.54 -14.44
CA LYS A 375 -12.17 0.88 -15.21
C LYS A 375 -10.81 0.91 -14.49
N TYR A 376 -10.57 1.91 -13.65
CA TYR A 376 -9.31 2.08 -12.92
C TYR A 376 -9.38 1.60 -11.46
N VAL A 377 -10.58 1.49 -10.90
CA VAL A 377 -10.86 0.97 -9.55
C VAL A 377 -11.41 -0.45 -9.66
N ILE A 378 -10.53 -1.44 -9.65
CA ILE A 378 -10.94 -2.84 -9.90
C ILE A 378 -11.61 -3.48 -8.67
N SER A 379 -11.38 -2.96 -7.46
CA SER A 379 -12.01 -3.44 -6.24
C SER A 379 -12.28 -2.30 -5.26
N ARG A 380 -13.50 -2.27 -4.69
CA ARG A 380 -13.87 -1.41 -3.56
C ARG A 380 -13.98 -2.18 -2.24
N ASN A 381 -13.46 -3.41 -2.21
CA ASN A 381 -13.40 -4.16 -0.97
C ASN A 381 -12.25 -3.63 -0.09
N TRP A 382 -12.61 -2.77 0.86
CA TRP A 382 -11.65 -2.06 1.71
C TRP A 382 -10.67 -2.97 2.44
N GLN A 383 -11.03 -4.23 2.72
CA GLN A 383 -10.11 -5.15 3.40
C GLN A 383 -8.79 -5.35 2.65
N PHE A 384 -8.80 -5.22 1.32
CA PHE A 384 -7.63 -5.38 0.46
C PHE A 384 -6.85 -4.07 0.22
N TYR A 385 -7.22 -2.98 0.89
CA TYR A 385 -6.48 -1.71 0.84
C TYR A 385 -5.36 -1.72 1.89
N ASP A 386 -4.51 -2.74 1.82
CA ASP A 386 -3.47 -3.07 2.81
C ASP A 386 -2.03 -2.90 2.27
N GLY A 387 -1.89 -2.47 1.02
CA GLY A 387 -0.61 -2.34 0.32
C GLY A 387 -0.05 -3.66 -0.22
N HIS A 388 -0.70 -4.81 0.00
CA HIS A 388 -0.27 -6.12 -0.49
C HIS A 388 -1.16 -6.70 -1.58
N HIS A 389 -2.35 -6.14 -1.76
CA HIS A 389 -3.31 -6.56 -2.76
C HIS A 389 -3.52 -5.48 -3.81
N VAL A 390 -3.59 -5.88 -5.08
CA VAL A 390 -3.90 -4.97 -6.18
C VAL A 390 -5.39 -4.64 -6.16
N VAL A 391 -5.71 -3.34 -6.11
CA VAL A 391 -7.08 -2.80 -6.10
C VAL A 391 -7.33 -1.74 -7.17
N HIS A 392 -6.32 -1.42 -7.99
CA HIS A 392 -6.41 -0.52 -9.14
C HIS A 392 -5.81 -1.12 -10.42
N GLN A 393 -6.13 -0.52 -11.56
CA GLN A 393 -5.57 -0.86 -12.87
C GLN A 393 -4.49 0.17 -13.27
N PRO A 394 -3.20 -0.16 -13.19
CA PRO A 394 -2.14 0.72 -13.69
C PRO A 394 -2.06 0.69 -15.22
N ARG A 395 -1.45 1.72 -15.81
CA ARG A 395 -1.40 1.92 -17.27
C ARG A 395 -0.61 0.86 -18.05
N ARG A 396 0.51 0.34 -17.52
CA ARG A 396 1.50 -0.44 -18.28
C ARG A 396 1.59 -1.92 -17.92
N ILE A 397 0.78 -2.39 -16.97
CA ILE A 397 0.81 -3.77 -16.46
C ILE A 397 -0.61 -4.19 -16.06
N SER A 398 -0.98 -5.47 -16.24
CA SER A 398 -2.29 -5.93 -15.75
C SER A 398 -2.29 -6.09 -14.22
N PRO A 399 -3.46 -6.04 -13.56
CA PRO A 399 -3.56 -6.21 -12.11
C PRO A 399 -3.02 -7.55 -11.61
N TYR A 400 -3.30 -8.64 -12.33
CA TYR A 400 -2.76 -9.97 -12.01
C TYR A 400 -1.22 -9.99 -12.13
N GLU A 401 -0.67 -9.43 -13.21
CA GLU A 401 0.78 -9.37 -13.39
C GLU A 401 1.45 -8.50 -12.31
N LEU A 402 0.84 -7.39 -11.92
CA LEU A 402 1.33 -6.55 -10.82
C LEU A 402 1.35 -7.31 -9.50
N GLN A 403 0.26 -8.00 -9.16
CA GLN A 403 0.16 -8.81 -7.94
C GLN A 403 1.27 -9.86 -7.90
N MET A 404 1.42 -10.60 -9.00
CA MET A 404 2.44 -11.65 -9.11
C MET A 404 3.86 -11.08 -9.17
N GLY A 405 4.05 -9.93 -9.81
CA GLY A 405 5.32 -9.21 -9.89
C GLY A 405 5.81 -8.79 -8.51
N ALA A 406 4.95 -8.16 -7.70
CA ALA A 406 5.26 -7.75 -6.34
C ALA A 406 5.65 -8.95 -5.45
N ILE A 407 4.89 -10.06 -5.51
CA ILE A 407 5.19 -11.29 -4.76
C ILE A 407 6.54 -11.88 -5.20
N LYS A 408 6.78 -12.04 -6.50
CA LYS A 408 8.04 -12.59 -7.04
C LYS A 408 9.25 -11.73 -6.66
N ALA A 409 9.10 -10.42 -6.69
CA ALA A 409 10.14 -9.48 -6.30
C ALA A 409 10.49 -9.64 -4.80
N MET A 410 9.50 -9.82 -3.93
CA MET A 410 9.74 -10.15 -2.51
C MET A 410 10.36 -11.54 -2.33
N GLU A 411 9.92 -12.56 -3.08
CA GLU A 411 10.50 -13.92 -3.04
C GLU A 411 11.97 -13.95 -3.46
N LYS A 412 12.34 -13.12 -4.46
CA LYS A 412 13.70 -12.95 -4.94
C LYS A 412 14.60 -12.37 -3.85
N PHE A 413 14.16 -11.30 -3.18
CA PHE A 413 14.89 -10.68 -2.08
C PHE A 413 15.02 -11.61 -0.86
N TYR A 414 13.91 -12.18 -0.39
CA TYR A 414 13.85 -13.12 0.75
C TYR A 414 14.19 -14.57 0.37
N SER A 415 14.96 -14.77 -0.70
CA SER A 415 15.39 -16.10 -1.16
C SER A 415 16.46 -16.71 -0.26
N TRP A 416 16.73 -18.01 -0.41
CA TRP A 416 17.86 -18.65 0.27
C TRP A 416 19.21 -18.02 -0.09
N ARG A 417 19.34 -17.50 -1.32
CA ARG A 417 20.50 -16.71 -1.75
C ARG A 417 20.62 -15.43 -0.92
N GLY A 418 19.51 -14.70 -0.73
CA GLY A 418 19.48 -13.52 0.13
C GLY A 418 19.83 -13.85 1.58
N ILE A 419 19.34 -14.97 2.12
CA ILE A 419 19.68 -15.42 3.48
C ILE A 419 21.17 -15.77 3.59
N ALA A 420 21.72 -16.51 2.62
CA ALA A 420 23.14 -16.85 2.58
C ALA A 420 24.05 -15.61 2.50
N GLN A 421 23.65 -14.57 1.76
CA GLN A 421 24.37 -13.31 1.68
C GLN A 421 24.55 -12.65 3.07
N LYS A 422 23.50 -12.62 3.90
CA LYS A 422 23.60 -12.07 5.27
C LYS A 422 24.36 -13.01 6.21
N LEU A 423 24.22 -14.33 6.03
CA LEU A 423 24.98 -15.32 6.80
C LEU A 423 26.50 -15.21 6.56
N LEU A 424 26.93 -14.99 5.31
CA LEU A 424 28.35 -14.77 4.96
C LEU A 424 28.93 -13.53 5.66
N LYS A 425 28.08 -12.52 5.94
CA LYS A 425 28.44 -11.32 6.70
C LYS A 425 28.32 -11.50 8.23
N ARG A 426 27.92 -12.69 8.70
CA ARG A 426 27.67 -13.02 10.11
C ARG A 426 26.58 -12.16 10.76
N ASP A 427 25.65 -11.65 9.96
CA ASP A 427 24.52 -10.84 10.42
C ASP A 427 23.33 -11.76 10.79
N LEU A 428 23.39 -12.33 12.00
CA LEU A 428 22.39 -13.31 12.47
C LEU A 428 21.00 -12.69 12.64
N TYR A 429 20.92 -11.40 12.95
CA TYR A 429 19.65 -10.69 13.06
C TYR A 429 18.94 -10.66 11.70
N TYR A 430 19.60 -10.17 10.65
CA TYR A 430 18.98 -10.11 9.32
C TYR A 430 18.90 -11.46 8.59
N VAL A 431 19.69 -12.47 8.98
CA VAL A 431 19.41 -13.87 8.62
C VAL A 431 18.03 -14.29 9.13
N THR A 432 17.72 -13.97 10.40
CA THR A 432 16.43 -14.31 11.02
C THR A 432 15.28 -13.54 10.37
N ILE A 433 15.46 -12.23 10.13
CA ILE A 433 14.46 -11.40 9.43
C ILE A 433 14.22 -11.93 8.02
N ARG A 434 15.26 -12.25 7.24
CA ARG A 434 15.09 -12.75 5.87
C ARG A 434 14.43 -14.13 5.83
N TYR A 435 14.77 -15.01 6.77
CA TYR A 435 14.08 -16.29 6.93
C TYR A 435 12.61 -16.10 7.29
N TRP A 436 12.30 -15.16 8.18
CA TRP A 436 10.92 -14.85 8.55
C TRP A 436 10.13 -14.28 7.37
N GLY A 437 10.69 -13.35 6.60
CA GLY A 437 10.09 -12.86 5.35
C GLY A 437 9.80 -13.99 4.36
N LYS A 438 10.74 -14.93 4.19
CA LYS A 438 10.51 -16.13 3.36
C LYS A 438 9.35 -16.99 3.86
N LYS A 439 9.27 -17.20 5.18
CA LYS A 439 8.18 -17.95 5.82
C LYS A 439 6.85 -17.23 5.66
N MET A 440 6.82 -15.90 5.78
CA MET A 440 5.63 -15.10 5.60
C MET A 440 5.07 -15.21 4.18
N ILE A 441 5.91 -15.10 3.15
CA ILE A 441 5.44 -15.25 1.76
C ILE A 441 4.81 -16.63 1.53
N ARG A 442 5.41 -17.69 2.09
CA ARG A 442 4.82 -19.03 2.05
C ARG A 442 3.50 -19.14 2.81
N GLN A 443 3.34 -18.41 3.91
CA GLN A 443 2.09 -18.38 4.67
C GLN A 443 1.03 -17.55 3.95
N TRP A 444 1.43 -16.48 3.25
CA TRP A 444 0.55 -15.63 2.46
C TRP A 444 -0.18 -16.46 1.39
N TRP A 445 0.53 -17.37 0.72
CA TRP A 445 -0.06 -18.34 -0.21
C TRP A 445 -0.94 -19.42 0.44
N LYS A 446 -0.87 -19.63 1.75
CA LYS A 446 -1.74 -20.59 2.46
C LYS A 446 -3.04 -19.97 2.91
N ASP A 447 -3.06 -18.65 3.06
CA ASP A 447 -4.26 -17.89 3.36
C ASP A 447 -5.30 -18.07 2.25
N ALA A 448 -6.57 -18.21 2.63
CA ALA A 448 -7.66 -18.46 1.69
C ALA A 448 -8.11 -17.17 1.00
N GLU A 449 -8.16 -16.03 1.70
CA GLU A 449 -8.57 -14.74 1.14
C GLU A 449 -7.53 -14.24 0.13
N ASN A 450 -6.24 -14.36 0.48
CA ASN A 450 -5.15 -13.95 -0.41
C ASN A 450 -5.16 -14.76 -1.73
N ARG A 451 -5.34 -16.09 -1.63
CA ARG A 451 -5.44 -16.95 -2.83
C ARG A 451 -6.66 -16.63 -3.66
N ALA A 452 -7.83 -16.44 -3.01
CA ALA A 452 -9.05 -16.08 -3.70
C ALA A 452 -8.91 -14.75 -4.44
N HIS A 453 -8.21 -13.76 -3.87
CA HIS A 453 -7.93 -12.49 -4.55
C HIS A 453 -7.08 -12.68 -5.80
N VAL A 454 -6.01 -13.48 -5.72
CA VAL A 454 -5.16 -13.78 -6.89
C VAL A 454 -5.93 -14.54 -7.97
N GLU A 455 -6.73 -15.52 -7.58
CA GLU A 455 -7.58 -16.29 -8.51
C GLU A 455 -8.64 -15.39 -9.15
N TRP A 456 -9.21 -14.46 -8.42
CA TRP A 456 -10.14 -13.45 -8.93
C TRP A 456 -9.47 -12.53 -9.96
N LEU A 457 -8.28 -11.99 -9.66
CA LEU A 457 -7.49 -11.19 -10.62
C LEU A 457 -7.16 -12.00 -11.89
N ARG A 458 -6.77 -13.26 -11.71
CA ARG A 458 -6.46 -14.17 -12.81
C ARG A 458 -7.70 -14.43 -13.67
N ALA A 459 -8.83 -14.70 -13.04
CA ALA A 459 -10.10 -14.91 -13.72
C ALA A 459 -10.51 -13.66 -14.51
N GLN A 460 -10.33 -12.45 -13.97
CA GLN A 460 -10.60 -11.21 -14.72
C GLN A 460 -9.71 -11.06 -15.95
N LEU A 461 -8.41 -11.36 -15.83
CA LEU A 461 -7.48 -11.27 -16.96
C LEU A 461 -7.83 -12.27 -18.08
N TYR A 462 -8.32 -13.45 -17.72
CA TYR A 462 -8.57 -14.55 -18.65
C TYR A 462 -10.06 -14.82 -18.93
N ALA A 463 -10.99 -14.03 -18.39
CA ALA A 463 -12.44 -14.22 -18.56
C ALA A 463 -12.83 -14.24 -20.04
N ASP A 464 -12.30 -13.27 -20.81
CA ASP A 464 -12.54 -13.16 -22.25
C ASP A 464 -11.99 -14.37 -23.02
N ALA A 465 -10.87 -14.95 -22.56
CA ALA A 465 -10.25 -16.12 -23.19
C ALA A 465 -11.09 -17.41 -22.99
N ALA A 466 -11.85 -17.50 -21.90
CA ALA A 466 -12.77 -18.63 -21.65
C ALA A 466 -14.03 -18.55 -22.53
N GLU A 467 -14.54 -17.34 -22.80
CA GLU A 467 -15.69 -17.11 -23.69
C GLU A 467 -15.37 -17.34 -25.18
N LEU A 468 -14.12 -17.09 -25.59
CA LEU A 468 -13.64 -17.31 -26.96
C LEU A 468 -13.54 -18.79 -27.38
N GLY A 469 -13.86 -19.71 -26.47
CA GLY A 469 -13.83 -21.15 -26.71
C GLY A 469 -12.41 -21.67 -26.85
N HIS A 470 -11.94 -22.45 -25.88
CA HIS A 470 -10.78 -23.32 -26.07
C HIS A 470 -11.09 -24.35 -27.18
N GLY A 471 -10.84 -23.96 -28.43
CA GLY A 471 -11.37 -24.69 -29.58
C GLY A 471 -10.66 -24.39 -30.90
N GLY A 472 -9.32 -24.28 -30.91
CA GLY A 472 -8.61 -24.33 -32.19
C GLY A 472 -7.10 -24.18 -32.12
N VAL A 473 -6.62 -23.14 -31.45
CA VAL A 473 -5.19 -22.78 -31.49
C VAL A 473 -4.45 -23.41 -30.32
N ARG A 474 -3.67 -24.46 -30.57
CA ARG A 474 -2.83 -25.15 -29.57
C ARG A 474 -1.35 -24.74 -29.66
N THR A 475 -0.95 -24.16 -30.78
CA THR A 475 0.43 -23.74 -31.05
C THR A 475 0.43 -22.43 -31.82
N VAL A 476 1.24 -21.46 -31.40
CA VAL A 476 1.48 -20.19 -32.09
C VAL A 476 2.97 -20.07 -32.40
N ALA A 477 3.28 -19.69 -33.62
CA ALA A 477 4.66 -19.60 -34.08
C ALA A 477 5.12 -18.15 -34.10
N LEU A 478 6.24 -17.84 -33.45
CA LEU A 478 6.82 -16.49 -33.41
C LEU A 478 8.23 -16.46 -34.00
N PRO A 479 8.64 -15.38 -34.69
CA PRO A 479 10.01 -15.21 -35.10
C PRO A 479 10.96 -15.34 -33.89
N ALA A 480 12.05 -16.11 -34.04
CA ALA A 480 13.00 -16.33 -32.94
C ALA A 480 13.58 -15.01 -32.38
N LEU A 481 13.67 -13.98 -33.21
CA LEU A 481 14.10 -12.64 -32.80
C LEU A 481 13.12 -11.98 -31.82
N LEU A 482 11.82 -12.21 -31.98
CA LEU A 482 10.78 -11.70 -31.07
C LEU A 482 10.84 -12.42 -29.72
N LEU A 483 11.08 -13.73 -29.71
CA LEU A 483 11.26 -14.54 -28.49
C LEU A 483 12.49 -14.14 -27.67
N GLN A 484 13.48 -13.49 -28.29
CA GLN A 484 14.66 -12.96 -27.59
C GLN A 484 14.40 -11.60 -26.91
N ASP A 485 13.34 -10.90 -27.32
CA ASP A 485 12.95 -9.61 -26.76
C ASP A 485 12.00 -9.78 -25.55
N SER A 486 11.88 -8.77 -24.69
CA SER A 486 10.99 -8.79 -23.53
C SER A 486 9.53 -9.00 -23.92
N LEU A 487 9.13 -8.45 -25.06
CA LEU A 487 7.80 -8.54 -25.62
C LEU A 487 7.43 -9.95 -26.09
N GLY A 488 8.33 -10.67 -26.77
CA GLY A 488 8.05 -12.06 -27.15
C GLY A 488 8.05 -13.00 -25.96
N ARG A 489 8.85 -12.74 -24.92
CA ARG A 489 8.79 -13.49 -23.65
C ARG A 489 7.51 -13.22 -22.86
N LEU A 490 6.91 -12.04 -23.00
CA LEU A 490 5.59 -11.74 -22.43
C LEU A 490 4.50 -12.53 -23.19
N LEU A 491 4.55 -12.47 -24.52
CA LEU A 491 3.62 -13.18 -25.39
C LEU A 491 3.70 -14.71 -25.20
N GLU A 492 4.90 -15.26 -25.07
CA GLU A 492 5.14 -16.67 -24.77
C GLU A 492 4.51 -17.09 -23.45
N ARG A 493 4.70 -16.31 -22.38
CA ARG A 493 4.12 -16.59 -21.06
C ARG A 493 2.60 -16.50 -21.09
N PHE A 494 2.06 -15.46 -21.70
CA PHE A 494 0.60 -15.27 -21.84
C PHE A 494 -0.05 -16.44 -22.59
N LEU A 495 0.50 -16.81 -23.76
CA LEU A 495 0.00 -17.92 -24.56
C LEU A 495 0.16 -19.26 -23.85
N ALA A 496 1.27 -19.49 -23.14
CA ALA A 496 1.47 -20.69 -22.35
C ALA A 496 0.43 -20.85 -21.22
N GLU A 497 0.05 -19.76 -20.55
CA GLU A 497 -1.02 -19.79 -19.53
C GLU A 497 -2.39 -20.13 -20.12
N LEU A 498 -2.62 -19.79 -21.40
CA LEU A 498 -3.82 -20.19 -22.16
C LEU A 498 -3.76 -21.63 -22.70
N GLY A 499 -2.70 -22.38 -22.40
CA GLY A 499 -2.48 -23.73 -22.94
C GLY A 499 -2.03 -23.74 -24.41
N VAL A 500 -1.52 -22.60 -24.91
CA VAL A 500 -1.03 -22.42 -26.28
C VAL A 500 0.49 -22.50 -26.28
N LYS A 501 1.06 -23.49 -26.98
CA LYS A 501 2.50 -23.67 -27.10
C LYS A 501 3.08 -22.62 -28.04
N VAL A 502 4.05 -21.82 -27.59
CA VAL A 502 4.80 -20.95 -28.51
C VAL A 502 6.02 -21.67 -29.02
N VAL A 503 6.25 -21.61 -30.33
CA VAL A 503 7.42 -22.22 -30.98
C VAL A 503 8.08 -21.22 -31.93
N PRO A 504 9.39 -21.32 -32.15
CA PRO A 504 10.05 -20.58 -33.21
C PRO A 504 9.36 -20.84 -34.57
N LEU A 505 9.18 -19.78 -35.36
CA LEU A 505 8.54 -19.85 -36.69
C LEU A 505 9.14 -20.94 -37.58
N ALA A 506 10.45 -21.14 -37.49
CA ALA A 506 11.18 -22.16 -38.23
C ALA A 506 10.83 -23.60 -37.81
N GLU A 507 10.51 -23.84 -36.53
CA GLU A 507 10.15 -25.16 -36.02
C GLU A 507 8.71 -25.54 -36.39
N ALA A 508 7.76 -24.61 -36.31
CA ALA A 508 6.38 -24.88 -36.71
C ALA A 508 6.19 -25.04 -38.23
N ALA A 509 7.09 -24.47 -39.05
CA ALA A 509 7.13 -24.74 -40.48
C ALA A 509 7.53 -26.20 -40.82
N LEU A 510 8.21 -26.89 -39.90
CA LEU A 510 8.67 -28.28 -40.06
C LEU A 510 7.64 -29.32 -39.58
N GLU A 511 6.70 -28.95 -38.70
CA GLU A 511 5.70 -29.87 -38.11
C GLU A 511 4.55 -30.28 -39.06
N GLY A 512 4.54 -29.85 -40.32
CA GLY A 512 3.92 -30.60 -41.44
C GLY A 512 2.42 -30.92 -41.39
N SER A 513 1.60 -30.30 -40.53
CA SER A 513 0.16 -30.56 -40.49
C SER A 513 -0.66 -29.52 -41.28
N LYS A 514 -1.71 -29.98 -41.97
CA LYS A 514 -2.62 -29.13 -42.79
C LYS A 514 -3.26 -27.99 -41.97
N ARG A 515 -3.54 -28.25 -40.68
CA ARG A 515 -4.05 -27.27 -39.69
C ARG A 515 -3.04 -26.21 -39.28
N ALA A 516 -1.75 -26.54 -39.23
CA ALA A 516 -0.70 -25.57 -38.95
C ALA A 516 -0.62 -24.53 -40.07
N ARG A 517 -0.65 -24.95 -41.34
CA ARG A 517 -0.69 -24.05 -42.50
C ARG A 517 -1.88 -23.06 -42.47
N GLU A 518 -3.08 -23.54 -42.16
CA GLU A 518 -4.28 -22.67 -42.03
C GLU A 518 -4.15 -21.63 -40.89
N THR A 519 -3.46 -21.99 -39.80
CA THR A 519 -3.21 -21.10 -38.66
C THR A 519 -2.12 -20.06 -38.96
N PHE A 520 -1.09 -20.45 -39.72
CA PHE A 520 -0.04 -19.54 -40.23
C PHE A 520 -0.58 -18.51 -41.24
N ASP A 521 -1.46 -18.92 -42.16
CA ASP A 521 -2.06 -18.02 -43.16
C ASP A 521 -2.96 -16.94 -42.53
N CYS A 522 -3.65 -17.29 -41.43
CA CYS A 522 -4.49 -16.37 -40.66
C CYS A 522 -3.69 -15.30 -39.90
N LEU A 523 -2.48 -15.62 -39.43
CA LEU A 523 -1.56 -14.69 -38.74
C LEU A 523 -0.77 -13.79 -39.71
N ILE A 524 -0.40 -14.29 -40.89
CA ILE A 524 0.44 -13.54 -41.86
C ILE A 524 -0.36 -12.44 -42.60
N THR A 525 -1.63 -12.69 -42.92
CA THR A 525 -2.46 -11.77 -43.73
C THR A 525 -2.75 -10.41 -43.04
N PRO A 526 -3.00 -10.33 -41.72
CA PRO A 526 -3.15 -9.07 -40.99
C PRO A 526 -1.84 -8.31 -40.79
N ILE A 527 -0.72 -9.02 -40.64
CA ILE A 527 0.62 -8.45 -40.45
C ILE A 527 1.10 -7.72 -41.71
N VAL A 528 0.89 -8.32 -42.89
CA VAL A 528 1.31 -7.74 -44.18
C VAL A 528 0.47 -6.51 -44.58
N LYS A 529 -0.81 -6.43 -44.17
CA LYS A 529 -1.69 -5.28 -44.44
C LYS A 529 -1.37 -4.03 -43.62
N ARG A 530 -0.79 -4.18 -42.42
CA ARG A 530 -0.43 -3.06 -41.53
C ARG A 530 0.96 -2.49 -41.76
N ALA A 531 1.85 -3.29 -42.34
CA ALA A 531 3.23 -2.88 -42.57
C ALA A 531 3.42 -1.98 -43.83
N ALA A 532 2.31 -1.51 -44.42
CA ALA A 532 2.28 -0.71 -45.64
C ALA A 532 2.13 0.82 -45.40
N GLN A 533 2.28 1.34 -44.17
CA GLN A 533 2.26 2.78 -43.90
C GLN A 533 3.49 3.24 -43.10
N GLU A 534 4.53 3.63 -43.87
CA GLU A 534 5.66 4.54 -43.60
C GLU A 534 6.74 4.13 -42.58
N ARG A 535 8.07 4.12 -42.87
CA ARG A 535 8.83 4.32 -44.11
C ARG A 535 10.22 3.64 -44.04
N GLU A 536 10.62 3.22 -45.23
CA GLU A 536 11.95 2.99 -45.83
C GLU A 536 12.86 1.81 -45.43
N GLU A 537 12.99 1.39 -44.17
CA GLU A 537 13.88 0.22 -43.90
C GLU A 537 13.17 -1.14 -44.07
N PHE A 538 11.84 -1.12 -43.94
CA PHE A 538 10.96 -2.27 -44.14
C PHE A 538 10.73 -2.62 -45.63
N HIS A 539 10.97 -1.67 -46.55
CA HIS A 539 10.61 -1.80 -47.97
C HIS A 539 11.47 -2.79 -48.76
N ALA A 540 12.75 -2.99 -48.41
CA ALA A 540 13.62 -3.90 -49.14
C ALA A 540 13.27 -5.38 -48.90
N ARG A 541 12.77 -5.71 -47.70
CA ARG A 541 12.37 -7.08 -47.33
C ARG A 541 10.94 -7.42 -47.75
N LEU A 542 10.06 -6.43 -47.87
CA LEU A 542 8.67 -6.62 -48.27
C LEU A 542 8.50 -6.78 -49.80
N ALA A 543 9.37 -6.17 -50.61
CA ALA A 543 9.26 -6.20 -52.09
C ALA A 543 9.24 -7.62 -52.69
N THR A 544 9.94 -8.57 -52.08
CA THR A 544 9.95 -9.98 -52.50
C THR A 544 8.62 -10.69 -52.20
N VAL A 545 7.90 -10.24 -51.17
CA VAL A 545 6.61 -10.80 -50.72
C VAL A 545 5.44 -10.16 -51.46
N THR A 546 5.55 -8.87 -51.81
CA THR A 546 4.49 -8.06 -52.46
C THR A 546 4.17 -8.48 -53.90
N ALA A 547 5.14 -8.98 -54.67
CA ALA A 547 4.93 -9.39 -56.07
C ALA A 547 3.90 -10.53 -56.23
N ALA A 548 3.74 -11.36 -55.19
CA ALA A 548 2.78 -12.46 -55.17
C ALA A 548 1.34 -12.01 -54.83
N LEU A 549 1.18 -10.85 -54.17
CA LEU A 549 -0.12 -10.38 -53.64
C LEU A 549 -0.81 -9.34 -54.54
N GLN A 550 -0.09 -8.72 -55.48
CA GLN A 550 -0.63 -7.70 -56.39
C GLN A 550 -1.69 -8.23 -57.38
N THR A 551 -1.78 -9.53 -57.63
CA THR A 551 -2.74 -10.12 -58.59
C THR A 551 -4.20 -10.08 -58.13
N GLN A 552 -4.50 -9.72 -56.88
CA GLN A 552 -5.87 -9.75 -56.34
C GLN A 552 -6.34 -8.44 -55.66
N TRP A 553 -5.57 -7.35 -55.81
CA TRP A 553 -5.70 -6.13 -55.00
C TRP A 553 -6.98 -5.29 -55.27
N GLU A 554 -7.60 -5.37 -56.46
CA GLU A 554 -8.71 -4.47 -56.82
C GLU A 554 -10.09 -4.84 -56.25
N LYS A 555 -10.24 -5.96 -55.54
CA LYS A 555 -11.57 -6.50 -55.16
C LYS A 555 -12.07 -6.18 -53.76
N LEU A 556 -11.35 -5.41 -52.95
CA LEU A 556 -11.71 -5.27 -51.53
C LEU A 556 -12.05 -3.82 -51.11
N PRO A 557 -13.23 -3.59 -50.48
CA PRO A 557 -13.71 -2.27 -50.11
C PRO A 557 -13.08 -1.74 -48.82
N ARG A 558 -13.11 -0.41 -48.65
CA ARG A 558 -12.49 0.37 -47.55
C ARG A 558 -13.54 0.88 -46.57
N VAL A 559 -13.34 0.74 -45.24
CA VAL A 559 -13.91 1.63 -44.18
C VAL A 559 -13.07 1.59 -42.87
N SER A 560 -13.03 2.72 -42.16
CA SER A 560 -12.33 3.07 -40.89
C SER A 560 -13.21 3.03 -39.63
N PHE A 561 -12.61 3.08 -38.42
CA PHE A 561 -13.32 3.22 -37.11
C PHE A 561 -12.64 4.21 -36.12
N PRO A 562 -13.39 4.74 -35.12
CA PRO A 562 -12.97 5.83 -34.22
C PRO A 562 -12.37 5.36 -32.88
N LEU A 563 -11.59 6.25 -32.22
CA LEU A 563 -10.88 6.08 -30.94
C LEU A 563 -11.59 6.86 -29.81
N VAL A 564 -11.54 6.38 -28.57
CA VAL A 564 -11.79 7.21 -27.36
C VAL A 564 -10.43 7.47 -26.69
N ASP A 565 -9.95 8.70 -26.79
CA ASP A 565 -8.72 9.27 -26.20
C ASP A 565 -7.40 8.47 -26.34
N GLY A 566 -7.36 7.47 -27.22
CA GLY A 566 -6.12 6.91 -27.77
C GLY A 566 -5.35 5.89 -26.93
N GLN A 567 -5.85 5.38 -25.79
CA GLN A 567 -5.08 4.43 -24.96
C GLN A 567 -5.91 3.27 -24.40
N GLY A 568 -5.58 2.03 -24.80
CA GLY A 568 -6.16 0.77 -24.31
C GLY A 568 -5.27 0.08 -23.27
N PRO A 569 -5.83 -0.81 -22.41
CA PRO A 569 -5.03 -1.57 -21.45
C PRO A 569 -4.13 -2.55 -22.21
N VAL A 570 -2.85 -2.65 -21.84
CA VAL A 570 -1.91 -3.72 -22.22
C VAL A 570 -1.99 -4.17 -23.70
N PHE A 571 -2.07 -3.27 -24.67
CA PHE A 571 -1.90 -3.67 -26.07
C PHE A 571 -1.13 -2.65 -26.92
N GLU A 572 -0.41 -1.68 -26.37
CA GLU A 572 0.46 -0.85 -27.22
C GLU A 572 1.58 -1.67 -27.90
N PRO A 573 2.21 -2.66 -27.23
CA PRO A 573 3.18 -3.56 -27.87
C PRO A 573 2.52 -4.62 -28.77
N PHE A 574 1.32 -5.10 -28.43
CA PHE A 574 0.57 -6.05 -29.24
C PHE A 574 -0.17 -5.39 -30.42
N ALA A 575 -0.45 -4.09 -30.36
CA ALA A 575 -0.86 -3.27 -31.49
C ALA A 575 0.30 -3.09 -32.48
N LYS A 576 1.54 -3.04 -31.97
CA LYS A 576 2.77 -3.08 -32.79
C LYS A 576 3.04 -4.46 -33.42
N ILE A 577 2.58 -5.57 -32.83
CA ILE A 577 2.77 -6.94 -33.38
C ILE A 577 1.49 -7.51 -34.05
N GLY A 578 0.32 -6.90 -33.86
CA GLY A 578 -0.93 -7.29 -34.52
C GLY A 578 -1.62 -8.53 -33.93
N LEU A 579 -1.69 -8.68 -32.61
CA LEU A 579 -2.56 -9.67 -31.96
C LEU A 579 -3.69 -8.95 -31.23
N LEU A 580 -4.92 -9.13 -31.72
CA LEU A 580 -6.12 -8.55 -31.13
C LEU A 580 -7.22 -9.62 -31.18
N VAL A 581 -7.82 -9.93 -30.03
CA VAL A 581 -9.00 -10.79 -29.95
C VAL A 581 -10.09 -10.03 -29.19
N THR A 582 -11.26 -9.86 -29.81
CA THR A 582 -12.49 -9.38 -29.16
C THR A 582 -13.71 -9.95 -29.89
N GLN A 583 -14.77 -10.24 -29.14
CA GLN A 583 -16.02 -10.84 -29.62
C GLN A 583 -17.28 -9.97 -29.41
N ASN A 584 -17.15 -8.70 -29.01
CA ASN A 584 -18.32 -7.82 -28.90
C ASN A 584 -17.94 -6.37 -29.19
N LEU A 585 -18.42 -5.86 -30.33
CA LEU A 585 -18.19 -4.48 -30.78
C LEU A 585 -19.22 -3.47 -30.22
N ASP A 586 -20.23 -3.95 -29.46
CA ASP A 586 -21.29 -3.12 -28.86
C ASP A 586 -21.24 -3.06 -27.32
N ARG A 587 -20.15 -3.55 -26.69
CA ARG A 587 -19.80 -3.27 -25.29
C ARG A 587 -18.33 -2.87 -25.19
#